data_AF-A0A9E4QKI7-F1
#
_entry.id   AF-A0A9E4QKI7-F1
#
_cell.length_a   1.000
_cell.length_b   1.000
_cell.length_c   1.000
_cell.angle_alpha   90.00
_cell.angle_beta   90.00
_cell.angle_gamma   90.00
#
_symmetry.space_group_name_H-M   'P 1'
#
loop_
_entity.id
_entity.type
_entity.pdbx_description
1 polymer ?
#
loop_
_entity_poly.entity_id
_entity_poly.type
_entity_poly.pdbx_seq_one_letter_code
_entity_poly.pdbx_strand_id
1 'polypeptide(L)'
;MDAESEVRRRIQERGKITFAEFMQVALYWPHGGYYTDREPIGAHGDYYTSPAVHPSFGALLAVQFFQMWGEMGRPSTFTVLELGAGNGLLCRDVSSYATGLPEGFAAALHYICLDRRPAFTAEPGTPRTSRILADGLPFRGLTGCVLSNEYLDAFPVHQVVMAGDGLKEVYVSLEDGGLVELTGEPSDPALADRLNDVGVELDQGQTAEINLALKRWSQDVA
;
A
#
# COMPACT_ATOMS: atom_id res chain seq x y z
N MET A 1 21.90 12.41 0.73
CA MET A 1 22.30 11.04 1.10
C MET A 1 21.27 10.11 0.48
N ASP A 2 21.68 9.20 -0.38
CA ASP A 2 20.78 8.23 -1.02
C ASP A 2 20.28 7.16 -0.01
N ALA A 3 19.35 6.32 -0.45
CA ALA A 3 18.72 5.30 0.38
C ALA A 3 19.73 4.27 0.91
N GLU A 4 20.68 3.84 0.08
CA GLU A 4 21.72 2.89 0.49
C GLU A 4 22.61 3.48 1.59
N SER A 5 23.08 4.72 1.39
CA SER A 5 23.90 5.41 2.38
C SER A 5 23.15 5.61 3.69
N GLU A 6 21.85 5.88 3.65
CA GLU A 6 21.02 6.00 4.86
C GLU A 6 20.85 4.66 5.58
N VAL A 7 20.60 3.56 4.87
CA VAL A 7 20.56 2.21 5.46
C VAL A 7 21.89 1.91 6.17
N ARG A 8 23.01 2.13 5.48
CA ARG A 8 24.35 1.88 6.03
C ARG A 8 24.63 2.75 7.26
N ARG A 9 24.24 4.02 7.24
CA ARG A 9 24.38 4.94 8.39
C ARG A 9 23.63 4.42 9.62
N ARG A 10 22.37 4.00 9.46
CA ARG A 10 21.56 3.47 10.59
C ARG A 10 22.14 2.18 11.16
N ILE A 11 22.63 1.29 10.30
CA ILE A 11 23.31 0.07 10.73
C ILE A 11 24.61 0.40 11.49
N GLN A 12 25.42 1.33 10.98
CA GLN A 12 26.65 1.77 11.67
C GLN A 12 26.38 2.37 13.06
N GLU A 13 25.26 3.08 13.22
CA GLU A 13 24.88 3.70 14.51
C GLU A 13 24.31 2.69 15.52
N ARG A 14 23.57 1.68 15.06
CA ARG A 14 22.78 0.79 15.94
C ARG A 14 23.25 -0.66 15.93
N GLY A 15 24.21 -1.00 15.08
CA GLY A 15 24.69 -2.35 14.81
C GLY A 15 23.78 -3.14 13.85
N LYS A 16 22.46 -2.94 13.91
CA LYS A 16 21.47 -3.58 13.02
C LYS A 16 20.17 -2.77 12.98
N ILE A 17 19.36 -2.99 11.95
CA ILE A 17 18.00 -2.44 11.82
C ILE A 17 17.01 -3.56 11.53
N THR A 18 15.73 -3.37 11.81
CA THR A 18 14.70 -4.37 11.47
C THR A 18 14.55 -4.47 9.95
N PHE A 19 14.07 -5.61 9.45
CA PHE A 19 13.74 -5.73 8.02
C PHE A 19 12.70 -4.69 7.58
N ALA A 20 11.73 -4.36 8.45
CA ALA A 20 10.76 -3.29 8.22
C ALA A 20 11.43 -1.92 8.05
N GLU A 21 12.42 -1.58 8.88
CA GLU A 21 13.14 -0.30 8.76
C GLU A 21 13.97 -0.26 7.47
N PHE A 22 14.61 -1.38 7.10
CA PHE A 22 15.28 -1.52 5.82
C PHE A 22 14.33 -1.27 4.64
N MET A 23 13.19 -1.97 4.59
CA MET A 23 12.17 -1.78 3.55
C MET A 23 11.68 -0.33 3.50
N GLN A 24 11.42 0.28 4.66
CA GLN A 24 10.95 1.66 4.74
C GLN A 24 11.93 2.64 4.08
N VAL A 25 13.24 2.47 4.28
CA VAL A 25 14.27 3.31 3.63
C VAL A 25 14.39 2.95 2.15
N ALA A 26 14.55 1.67 1.82
CA ALA A 26 14.72 1.22 0.43
C ALA A 26 13.55 1.65 -0.48
N LEU A 27 12.32 1.61 0.03
CA LEU A 27 11.12 1.92 -0.73
C LEU A 27 10.78 3.42 -0.74
N TYR A 28 10.96 4.11 0.39
CA TYR A 28 10.33 5.42 0.59
C TYR A 28 11.29 6.54 0.99
N TRP A 29 12.60 6.29 1.08
CA TRP A 29 13.56 7.35 1.41
C TRP A 29 13.46 8.50 0.39
N PRO A 30 13.52 9.78 0.83
CA PRO A 30 13.38 10.95 -0.04
C PRO A 30 14.34 10.99 -1.24
N HIS A 31 15.51 10.37 -1.12
CA HIS A 31 16.55 10.38 -2.15
C HIS A 31 16.95 8.95 -2.51
N GLY A 32 16.62 8.46 -3.71
CA GLY A 32 16.93 7.09 -4.11
C GLY A 32 16.05 5.99 -3.52
N GLY A 33 14.94 6.34 -2.86
CA GLY A 33 13.91 5.36 -2.50
C GLY A 33 13.14 4.91 -3.74
N TYR A 34 12.81 3.62 -3.82
CA TYR A 34 12.19 2.98 -4.99
C TYR A 34 10.96 3.72 -5.53
N TYR A 35 10.04 4.09 -4.64
CA TYR A 35 8.80 4.80 -4.97
C TYR A 35 8.91 6.32 -4.90
N THR A 36 10.10 6.85 -4.60
CA THR A 36 10.31 8.28 -4.38
C THR A 36 11.02 8.98 -5.52
N ASP A 37 11.96 8.28 -6.17
CA ASP A 37 12.90 8.89 -7.11
C ASP A 37 12.65 8.47 -8.57
N ARG A 38 11.66 7.59 -8.79
CA ARG A 38 11.29 7.10 -10.12
C ARG A 38 9.80 6.79 -10.20
N GLU A 39 9.31 6.69 -11.44
CA GLU A 39 8.01 6.13 -11.79
C GLU A 39 8.20 4.64 -12.15
N PRO A 40 8.00 3.69 -11.22
CA PRO A 40 8.30 2.28 -11.46
C PRO A 40 7.22 1.55 -12.27
N ILE A 41 6.07 2.19 -12.53
CA ILE A 41 4.91 1.57 -13.16
C ILE A 41 4.79 1.98 -14.64
N GLY A 42 4.59 1.00 -15.53
CA GLY A 42 4.24 1.21 -16.94
C GLY A 42 5.36 0.89 -17.93
N ALA A 43 5.22 1.35 -19.18
CA ALA A 43 6.08 0.92 -20.30
C ALA A 43 7.57 1.28 -20.20
N HIS A 44 7.90 2.22 -19.31
CA HIS A 44 9.27 2.63 -19.01
C HIS A 44 9.64 2.34 -17.54
N GLY A 45 8.76 1.64 -16.81
CA GLY A 45 8.96 1.23 -15.43
C GLY A 45 9.46 -0.20 -15.29
N ASP A 46 9.62 -0.66 -14.05
CA ASP A 46 10.09 -2.01 -13.73
C ASP A 46 8.97 -3.05 -13.82
N TYR A 47 7.71 -2.65 -13.67
CA TYR A 47 6.56 -3.55 -13.72
C TYR A 47 5.27 -2.85 -14.18
N TYR A 48 4.24 -3.65 -14.45
CA TYR A 48 2.89 -3.19 -14.77
C TYR A 48 1.93 -3.61 -13.68
N THR A 49 1.12 -2.66 -13.19
CA THR A 49 -0.04 -2.95 -12.35
C THR A 49 -1.25 -3.33 -13.20
N SER A 50 -2.26 -3.95 -12.60
CA SER A 50 -3.48 -4.35 -13.34
C SER A 50 -4.13 -3.20 -14.14
N PRO A 51 -4.26 -1.96 -13.61
CA PRO A 51 -4.74 -0.82 -14.38
C PRO A 51 -3.85 -0.44 -15.59
N ALA A 52 -2.53 -0.66 -15.48
CA ALA A 52 -1.57 -0.32 -16.55
C ALA A 52 -1.56 -1.36 -17.69
N VAL A 53 -2.05 -2.58 -17.45
CA VAL A 53 -2.11 -3.64 -18.47
C VAL A 53 -3.24 -3.39 -19.47
N HIS A 54 -4.46 -3.12 -18.98
CA HIS A 54 -5.61 -2.91 -19.87
C HIS A 54 -6.77 -2.13 -19.19
N PRO A 55 -7.42 -1.17 -19.89
CA PRO A 55 -8.57 -0.42 -19.36
C PRO A 55 -9.79 -1.26 -18.95
N SER A 56 -9.84 -2.53 -19.36
CA SER A 56 -10.91 -3.45 -18.96
C SER A 56 -10.94 -3.68 -17.46
N PHE A 57 -9.81 -3.56 -16.77
CA PHE A 57 -9.77 -3.65 -15.31
C PHE A 57 -10.62 -2.56 -14.65
N GLY A 58 -10.43 -1.30 -15.09
CA GLY A 58 -11.27 -0.18 -14.64
C GLY A 58 -12.73 -0.32 -15.03
N ALA A 59 -13.02 -0.85 -16.22
CA ALA A 59 -14.39 -1.12 -16.66
C ALA A 59 -15.11 -2.15 -15.77
N LEU A 60 -14.44 -3.25 -15.41
CA LEU A 60 -15.02 -4.28 -14.53
C LEU A 60 -15.28 -3.72 -13.12
N LEU A 61 -14.36 -2.90 -12.60
CA LEU A 61 -14.56 -2.21 -11.32
C LEU A 61 -15.72 -1.21 -11.38
N ALA A 62 -15.89 -0.46 -12.48
CA ALA A 62 -17.04 0.42 -12.65
C ALA A 62 -18.37 -0.33 -12.61
N VAL A 63 -18.44 -1.52 -13.21
CA VAL A 63 -19.62 -2.41 -13.12
C VAL A 63 -19.86 -2.86 -11.67
N GLN A 64 -18.80 -3.23 -10.95
CA GLN A 64 -18.91 -3.60 -9.54
C GLN A 64 -19.39 -2.42 -8.66
N PHE A 65 -18.89 -1.21 -8.91
CA PHE A 65 -19.33 -0.01 -8.20
C PHE A 65 -20.80 0.32 -8.48
N PHE A 66 -21.26 0.14 -9.72
CA PHE A 66 -22.67 0.29 -10.08
C PHE A 66 -23.57 -0.71 -9.35
N GLN A 67 -23.15 -1.98 -9.24
CA GLN A 67 -23.88 -2.98 -8.47
C GLN A 67 -23.97 -2.58 -6.99
N MET A 68 -22.85 -2.20 -6.37
CA MET A 68 -22.83 -1.76 -4.97
C MET A 68 -23.71 -0.53 -4.75
N TRP A 69 -23.67 0.45 -5.65
CA TRP A 69 -24.54 1.62 -5.60
C TRP A 69 -26.03 1.23 -5.64
N GLY A 70 -26.39 0.26 -6.47
CA GLY A 70 -27.75 -0.31 -6.52
C GLY A 70 -28.18 -0.96 -5.20
N GLU A 71 -27.34 -1.82 -4.63
CA GLU A 71 -27.57 -2.49 -3.34
C GLU A 71 -27.65 -1.50 -2.16
N MET A 72 -26.97 -0.37 -2.26
CA MET A 72 -27.05 0.73 -1.28
C MET A 72 -28.31 1.61 -1.45
N GLY A 73 -29.25 1.23 -2.31
CA GLY A 73 -30.49 1.98 -2.53
C GLY A 73 -30.30 3.22 -3.40
N ARG A 74 -29.28 3.24 -4.27
CA ARG A 74 -29.00 4.30 -5.23
C ARG A 74 -28.86 5.69 -4.59
N PRO A 75 -27.94 5.88 -3.63
CA PRO A 75 -27.72 7.17 -3.00
C PRO A 75 -27.37 8.24 -4.04
N SER A 76 -27.70 9.50 -3.76
CA SER A 76 -27.38 10.63 -4.64
C SER A 76 -25.87 10.85 -4.78
N THR A 77 -25.08 10.34 -3.84
CA THR A 77 -23.62 10.38 -3.84
C THR A 77 -23.09 8.99 -3.52
N PHE A 78 -22.18 8.50 -4.36
CA PHE A 78 -21.43 7.27 -4.18
C PHE A 78 -19.95 7.57 -4.34
N THR A 79 -19.21 7.54 -3.23
CA THR A 79 -17.79 7.87 -3.23
C THR A 79 -16.95 6.61 -3.39
N VAL A 80 -16.07 6.59 -4.39
CA VAL A 80 -14.95 5.65 -4.48
C VAL A 80 -13.71 6.38 -3.97
N LEU A 81 -13.17 5.92 -2.84
CA LEU A 81 -11.90 6.41 -2.32
C LEU A 81 -10.79 5.40 -2.66
N GLU A 82 -9.90 5.75 -3.56
CA GLU A 82 -8.74 4.95 -3.93
C GLU A 82 -7.52 5.36 -3.10
N LEU A 83 -7.01 4.43 -2.29
CA LEU A 83 -5.78 4.59 -1.53
C LEU A 83 -4.60 4.06 -2.34
N GLY A 84 -3.61 4.93 -2.59
CA GLY A 84 -2.48 4.60 -3.47
C GLY A 84 -2.88 4.64 -4.94
N ALA A 85 -3.59 5.69 -5.35
CA ALA A 85 -4.12 5.84 -6.70
C ALA A 85 -3.03 6.05 -7.78
N GLY A 86 -1.78 6.33 -7.38
CA GLY A 86 -0.67 6.48 -8.31
C GLY A 86 -0.98 7.56 -9.35
N ASN A 87 -0.64 7.39 -10.62
CA ASN A 87 -0.94 8.40 -11.64
C ASN A 87 -2.45 8.68 -11.88
N GLY A 88 -3.37 7.92 -11.29
CA GLY A 88 -4.82 8.09 -11.46
C GLY A 88 -5.40 7.40 -12.70
N LEU A 89 -4.63 6.48 -13.31
CA LEU A 89 -5.07 5.70 -14.47
C LEU A 89 -6.36 4.92 -14.20
N LEU A 90 -6.46 4.27 -13.04
CA LEU A 90 -7.64 3.52 -12.66
C LEU A 90 -8.86 4.44 -12.51
N CYS A 91 -8.70 5.57 -11.83
CA CYS A 91 -9.71 6.61 -11.70
C CYS A 91 -10.25 7.07 -13.06
N ARG A 92 -9.36 7.33 -14.02
CA ARG A 92 -9.75 7.71 -15.40
C ARG A 92 -10.59 6.64 -16.06
N ASP A 93 -10.14 5.38 -16.03
CA ASP A 93 -10.80 4.28 -16.73
C ASP A 93 -12.16 3.96 -16.11
N VAL A 94 -12.25 3.94 -14.77
CA VAL A 94 -13.53 3.79 -14.04
C VAL A 94 -14.49 4.92 -14.39
N SER A 95 -14.03 6.18 -14.29
CA SER A 95 -14.89 7.35 -14.52
C SER A 95 -15.37 7.43 -15.96
N SER A 96 -14.50 7.09 -16.92
CA SER A 96 -14.83 7.01 -18.35
C SER A 96 -15.92 5.96 -18.59
N TYR A 97 -15.73 4.74 -18.08
CA TYR A 97 -16.70 3.66 -18.28
C TYR A 97 -18.04 3.92 -17.58
N ALA A 98 -18.02 4.57 -16.42
CA ALA A 98 -19.22 4.91 -15.67
C ALA A 98 -20.19 5.81 -16.45
N THR A 99 -19.70 6.62 -17.41
CA THR A 99 -20.56 7.46 -18.27
C THR A 99 -21.54 6.67 -19.13
N GLY A 100 -21.21 5.40 -19.45
CA GLY A 100 -22.07 4.50 -20.22
C GLY A 100 -23.03 3.66 -19.37
N LEU A 101 -22.92 3.72 -18.04
CA LEU A 101 -23.77 2.94 -17.14
C LEU A 101 -25.13 3.63 -16.93
N PRO A 102 -26.22 2.85 -16.76
CA PRO A 102 -27.57 3.39 -16.76
C PRO A 102 -27.92 4.09 -15.43
N GLU A 103 -29.16 4.58 -15.35
CA GLU A 103 -29.77 5.06 -14.10
C GLU A 103 -29.09 6.28 -13.46
N GLY A 104 -28.22 6.96 -14.21
CA GLY A 104 -27.55 8.19 -13.75
C GLY A 104 -26.38 7.93 -12.80
N PHE A 105 -25.83 6.72 -12.76
CA PHE A 105 -24.71 6.36 -11.88
C PHE A 105 -23.52 7.31 -12.00
N ALA A 106 -23.15 7.72 -13.22
CA ALA A 106 -22.07 8.67 -13.46
C ALA A 106 -22.25 10.02 -12.72
N ALA A 107 -23.50 10.45 -12.49
CA ALA A 107 -23.78 11.68 -11.76
C ALA A 107 -23.64 11.51 -10.24
N ALA A 108 -23.87 10.30 -9.72
CA ALA A 108 -23.69 9.95 -8.32
C ALA A 108 -22.24 9.60 -7.98
N LEU A 109 -21.45 9.12 -8.94
CA LEU A 109 -20.07 8.70 -8.73
C LEU A 109 -19.15 9.89 -8.44
N HIS A 110 -18.50 9.85 -7.28
CA HIS A 110 -17.45 10.76 -6.87
C HIS A 110 -16.18 9.94 -6.64
N TYR A 111 -15.11 10.21 -7.38
CA TYR A 111 -13.87 9.43 -7.28
C TYR A 111 -12.77 10.26 -6.62
N ILE A 112 -12.19 9.76 -5.54
CA ILE A 112 -11.12 10.42 -4.79
C ILE A 112 -9.87 9.57 -4.88
N CYS A 113 -8.83 10.11 -5.53
CA CYS A 113 -7.48 9.59 -5.49
C CYS A 113 -6.77 10.12 -4.25
N LEU A 114 -6.44 9.27 -3.29
CA LEU A 114 -5.68 9.63 -2.09
C LEU A 114 -4.30 8.99 -2.13
N ASP A 115 -3.28 9.84 -2.11
CA ASP A 115 -1.88 9.41 -2.07
C ASP A 115 -1.14 10.12 -0.94
N ARG A 116 -0.09 9.48 -0.42
CA ARG A 116 0.81 10.13 0.55
C ARG A 116 1.74 11.14 -0.13
N ARG A 117 1.88 11.05 -1.46
CA ARG A 117 2.81 11.84 -2.27
C ARG A 117 2.22 12.15 -3.64
N PRO A 118 2.65 13.25 -4.29
CA PRO A 118 2.24 13.53 -5.66
C PRO A 118 2.79 12.47 -6.62
N ALA A 119 2.01 12.12 -7.64
CA ALA A 119 2.52 11.35 -8.78
C ALA A 119 3.48 12.22 -9.62
N PHE A 120 4.44 11.58 -10.29
CA PHE A 120 5.35 12.28 -11.21
C PHE A 120 4.59 12.81 -12.42
N THR A 121 3.70 11.99 -12.97
CA THR A 121 2.74 12.36 -14.00
C THR A 121 1.35 11.94 -13.55
N ALA A 122 0.38 12.84 -13.63
CA ALA A 122 -1.00 12.55 -13.27
C ALA A 122 -1.88 12.57 -14.53
N GLU A 123 -2.77 11.60 -14.64
CA GLU A 123 -3.85 11.62 -15.62
C GLU A 123 -4.74 12.85 -15.37
N PRO A 124 -5.27 13.47 -16.43
CA PRO A 124 -6.24 14.55 -16.28
C PRO A 124 -7.50 14.00 -15.60
N GLY A 125 -7.92 14.64 -14.51
CA GLY A 125 -9.15 14.28 -13.83
C GLY A 125 -10.39 14.50 -14.72
N THR A 126 -11.44 13.71 -14.50
CA THR A 126 -12.76 13.95 -15.10
C THR A 126 -13.62 14.78 -14.15
N PRO A 127 -14.79 15.30 -14.58
CA PRO A 127 -15.75 15.89 -13.65
C PRO A 127 -16.02 14.94 -12.47
N ARG A 128 -16.10 15.48 -11.25
CA ARG A 128 -16.30 14.72 -9.98
C ARG A 128 -15.16 13.81 -9.56
N THR A 129 -13.96 14.01 -10.11
CA THR A 129 -12.74 13.41 -9.57
C THR A 129 -11.99 14.42 -8.71
N SER A 130 -11.27 13.94 -7.70
CA SER A 130 -10.43 14.77 -6.84
C SER A 130 -9.16 14.02 -6.47
N ARG A 131 -8.06 14.76 -6.29
CA ARG A 131 -6.77 14.20 -5.89
C ARG A 131 -6.33 14.86 -4.59
N ILE A 132 -6.07 14.06 -3.57
CA ILE A 132 -5.79 14.51 -2.21
C ILE A 132 -4.46 13.92 -1.75
N LEU A 133 -3.62 14.80 -1.20
CA LEU A 133 -2.38 14.41 -0.57
C LEU A 133 -2.57 14.39 0.94
N ALA A 134 -2.52 13.21 1.54
CA ALA A 134 -2.72 13.04 2.97
C ALA A 134 -1.90 11.86 3.48
N ASP A 135 -1.39 12.00 4.71
CA ASP A 135 -0.84 10.89 5.48
C ASP A 135 -1.95 10.33 6.39
N GLY A 136 -2.59 9.24 5.96
CA GLY A 136 -3.76 8.65 6.61
C GLY A 136 -5.09 9.00 5.92
N LEU A 137 -6.20 8.65 6.58
CA LEU A 137 -7.56 8.82 6.04
C LEU A 137 -8.22 10.12 6.57
N PRO A 138 -8.38 11.19 5.77
CA PRO A 138 -8.94 12.46 6.22
C PRO A 138 -10.48 12.48 6.19
N PHE A 139 -11.13 11.34 5.95
CA PHE A 139 -12.58 11.24 5.78
C PHE A 139 -13.21 10.38 6.86
N ARG A 140 -14.48 10.65 7.16
CA ARG A 140 -15.34 9.80 7.98
C ARG A 140 -16.73 9.73 7.36
N GLY A 141 -17.41 8.60 7.51
CA GLY A 141 -18.80 8.44 7.09
C GLY A 141 -19.00 8.53 5.57
N LEU A 142 -18.10 7.94 4.78
CA LEU A 142 -18.25 7.87 3.33
C LEU A 142 -19.41 6.94 2.97
N THR A 143 -20.25 7.38 2.03
CA THR A 143 -21.27 6.54 1.39
C THR A 143 -20.69 6.03 0.08
N GLY A 144 -20.27 4.76 0.02
CA GLY A 144 -19.66 4.16 -1.16
C GLY A 144 -18.66 3.08 -0.77
N CYS A 145 -17.47 3.09 -1.38
CA CYS A 145 -16.44 2.09 -1.11
C CYS A 145 -15.03 2.68 -1.05
N VAL A 146 -14.18 2.01 -0.26
CA VAL A 146 -12.73 2.22 -0.26
C VAL A 146 -12.10 1.13 -1.12
N LEU A 147 -11.21 1.54 -2.02
CA LEU A 147 -10.47 0.70 -2.95
C LEU A 147 -8.98 0.88 -2.68
N SER A 148 -8.21 -0.18 -2.87
CA SER A 148 -6.76 -0.08 -2.95
C SER A 148 -6.23 -1.23 -3.80
N ASN A 149 -5.45 -0.91 -4.84
CA ASN A 149 -4.83 -1.90 -5.72
C ASN A 149 -3.31 -1.85 -5.53
N GLU A 150 -2.68 -2.97 -5.16
CA GLU A 150 -1.21 -3.08 -5.04
C GLU A 150 -0.60 -2.00 -4.13
N TYR A 151 -1.28 -1.72 -3.01
CA TYR A 151 -0.83 -0.75 -2.01
C TYR A 151 -0.32 -1.43 -0.74
N LEU A 152 -1.03 -2.45 -0.26
CA LEU A 152 -0.74 -3.12 1.01
C LEU A 152 0.49 -4.05 0.94
N ASP A 153 0.81 -4.54 -0.25
CA ASP A 153 1.99 -5.35 -0.55
C ASP A 153 3.30 -4.55 -0.45
N ALA A 154 3.24 -3.23 -0.66
CA ALA A 154 4.38 -2.33 -0.51
C ALA A 154 4.65 -1.91 0.95
N PHE A 155 3.79 -2.28 1.90
CA PHE A 155 3.98 -1.89 3.29
C PHE A 155 5.19 -2.60 3.89
N PRO A 156 6.04 -1.90 4.68
CA PRO A 156 7.14 -2.54 5.36
C PRO A 156 6.65 -3.62 6.31
N VAL A 157 7.28 -4.79 6.23
CA VAL A 157 7.00 -5.95 7.09
C VAL A 157 8.18 -6.26 8.01
N HIS A 158 7.87 -6.73 9.20
CA HIS A 158 8.85 -7.41 10.04
C HIS A 158 8.90 -8.87 9.62
N GLN A 159 10.09 -9.42 9.50
CA GLN A 159 10.28 -10.85 9.27
C GLN A 159 10.61 -11.53 10.59
N VAL A 160 9.95 -12.65 10.88
CA VAL A 160 10.19 -13.45 12.08
C VAL A 160 10.50 -14.89 11.72
N VAL A 161 11.22 -15.57 12.60
CA VAL A 161 11.54 -16.99 12.51
C VAL A 161 11.34 -17.66 13.86
N MET A 162 10.73 -18.84 13.88
CA MET A 162 10.69 -19.64 15.10
C MET A 162 12.00 -20.39 15.28
N ALA A 163 12.86 -19.93 16.17
CA ALA A 163 14.10 -20.62 16.53
C ALA A 163 13.84 -21.68 17.62
N GLY A 164 14.84 -22.52 17.91
CA GLY A 164 14.74 -23.54 18.94
C GLY A 164 14.55 -22.99 20.36
N ASP A 165 14.90 -21.72 20.59
CA ASP A 165 14.73 -21.00 21.85
C ASP A 165 13.59 -19.96 21.82
N GLY A 166 12.75 -19.97 20.78
CA GLY A 166 11.56 -19.13 20.66
C GLY A 166 11.54 -18.24 19.42
N LEU A 167 10.55 -17.34 19.37
CA LEU A 167 10.36 -16.41 18.25
C LEU A 167 11.51 -15.39 18.20
N LYS A 168 12.16 -15.28 17.04
CA LYS A 168 13.17 -14.27 16.75
C LYS A 168 12.73 -13.41 15.58
N GLU A 169 13.21 -12.18 15.53
CA GLU A 169 13.05 -11.27 14.40
C GLU A 169 14.30 -11.26 13.52
N VAL A 170 14.11 -11.10 12.22
CA VAL A 170 15.15 -10.90 11.21
C VAL A 170 15.49 -9.41 11.11
N TYR A 171 16.78 -9.14 11.24
CA TYR A 171 17.40 -7.82 11.16
C TYR A 171 18.36 -7.76 9.98
N VAL A 172 18.60 -6.56 9.47
CA VAL A 172 19.61 -6.26 8.45
C VAL A 172 20.83 -5.62 9.13
N SER A 173 22.01 -6.12 8.79
CA SER A 173 23.31 -5.63 9.29
C SER A 173 24.34 -5.53 8.15
N LEU A 174 25.58 -5.18 8.49
CA LEU A 174 26.72 -5.09 7.59
C LEU A 174 27.81 -6.08 7.99
N GLU A 175 28.25 -6.91 7.04
CA GLU A 175 29.42 -7.80 7.16
C GLU A 175 30.21 -7.74 5.86
N ASP A 176 31.53 -7.56 5.94
CA ASP A 176 32.45 -7.41 4.79
C ASP A 176 31.98 -6.42 3.71
N GLY A 177 31.24 -5.37 4.12
CA GLY A 177 30.70 -4.33 3.24
C GLY A 177 29.39 -4.70 2.53
N GLY A 178 28.91 -5.95 2.67
CA GLY A 178 27.61 -6.41 2.19
C GLY A 178 26.52 -6.33 3.26
N LEU A 179 25.25 -6.26 2.82
CA LEU A 179 24.11 -6.43 3.72
C LEU A 179 23.94 -7.91 4.04
N VAL A 180 23.72 -8.23 5.31
CA VAL A 180 23.46 -9.59 5.81
C VAL A 180 22.24 -9.61 6.71
N GLU A 181 21.57 -10.75 6.75
CA GLU A 181 20.46 -11.01 7.67
C GLU A 181 20.98 -11.64 8.95
N LEU A 182 20.49 -11.16 10.09
CA LEU A 182 20.79 -11.70 11.42
C LEU A 182 19.48 -11.88 12.19
N THR A 183 19.41 -12.88 13.05
CA THR A 183 18.27 -13.07 13.94
C THR A 183 18.53 -12.48 15.32
N GLY A 184 17.48 -12.03 16.01
CA GLY A 184 17.58 -11.57 17.40
C GLY A 184 16.21 -11.48 18.08
N GLU A 185 16.19 -10.99 19.31
CA GLU A 185 14.92 -10.78 20.03
C GLU A 185 13.96 -9.89 19.22
N PRO A 186 12.65 -10.15 19.28
CA PRO A 186 11.65 -9.27 18.68
C PRO A 186 11.81 -7.81 19.13
N SER A 187 11.81 -6.87 18.19
CA SER A 187 11.91 -5.43 18.44
C SER A 187 10.61 -4.86 19.01
N ASP A 188 9.48 -5.53 18.79
CA ASP A 188 8.16 -5.15 19.27
C ASP A 188 7.38 -6.41 19.73
N PRO A 189 6.84 -6.44 20.97
CA PRO A 189 6.02 -7.55 21.44
C PRO A 189 4.77 -7.79 20.58
N ALA A 190 4.29 -6.78 19.86
CA ALA A 190 3.14 -6.89 18.97
C ALA A 190 3.34 -7.91 17.84
N LEU A 191 4.57 -8.32 17.54
CA LEU A 191 4.86 -9.40 16.58
C LEU A 191 4.29 -10.74 17.05
N ALA A 192 4.49 -11.09 18.32
CA ALA A 192 3.92 -12.30 18.90
C ALA A 192 2.40 -12.18 19.03
N ASP A 193 1.90 -11.02 19.48
CA ASP A 193 0.46 -10.76 19.58
C ASP A 193 -0.23 -10.90 18.23
N ARG A 194 0.43 -10.48 17.14
CA ARG A 194 -0.16 -10.58 15.80
C ARG A 194 -0.31 -12.03 15.33
N LEU A 195 0.66 -12.90 15.61
CA LEU A 195 0.55 -14.33 15.32
C LEU A 195 -0.61 -14.96 16.10
N ASN A 196 -0.74 -14.60 17.38
CA ASN A 196 -1.83 -15.06 18.23
C ASN A 196 -3.19 -14.55 17.74
N ASP A 197 -3.30 -13.27 17.38
CA ASP A 197 -4.53 -12.63 16.87
C ASP A 197 -5.09 -13.34 15.62
N VAL A 198 -4.21 -13.91 14.78
CA VAL A 198 -4.59 -14.64 13.56
C VAL A 198 -4.60 -16.17 13.72
N GLY A 199 -4.27 -16.67 14.91
CA GLY A 199 -4.23 -18.11 15.20
C GLY A 199 -3.14 -18.88 14.43
N VAL A 200 -2.00 -18.24 14.15
CA VAL A 200 -0.87 -18.88 13.48
C VAL A 200 0.18 -19.28 14.51
N GLU A 201 0.47 -20.57 14.57
CA GLU A 201 1.59 -21.14 15.31
C GLU A 201 2.67 -21.55 14.31
N LEU A 202 3.92 -21.17 14.58
CA LEU A 202 5.07 -21.49 13.72
C LEU A 202 5.85 -22.67 14.31
N ASP A 203 6.15 -23.65 13.47
CA ASP A 203 7.09 -24.72 13.81
C ASP A 203 8.53 -24.20 13.75
N GLN A 204 9.45 -24.85 14.49
CA GLN A 204 10.87 -24.51 14.46
C GLN A 204 11.41 -24.48 13.02
N GLY A 205 12.05 -23.36 12.66
CA GLY A 205 12.61 -23.09 11.33
C GLY A 205 11.64 -22.42 10.37
N GLN A 206 10.34 -22.33 10.69
CA GLN A 206 9.39 -21.58 9.87
C GLN A 206 9.57 -20.08 10.05
N THR A 207 9.32 -19.35 8.96
CA THR A 207 9.36 -17.89 8.90
C THR A 207 7.99 -17.33 8.61
N ALA A 208 7.76 -16.07 9.01
CA ALA A 208 6.57 -15.32 8.67
C ALA A 208 6.89 -13.84 8.46
N GLU A 209 6.04 -13.17 7.68
CA GLU A 209 6.07 -11.72 7.50
C GLU A 209 4.88 -11.08 8.21
N ILE A 210 5.18 -10.05 9.00
CA ILE A 210 4.21 -9.39 9.87
C ILE A 210 4.20 -7.89 9.57
N ASN A 211 3.08 -7.42 9.02
CA ASN A 211 2.82 -6.00 8.83
C ASN A 211 2.12 -5.42 10.06
N LEU A 212 2.88 -4.78 10.96
CA LEU A 212 2.30 -4.14 12.16
C LEU A 212 1.47 -2.89 11.82
N ALA A 213 1.74 -2.21 10.70
CA ALA A 213 0.99 -1.04 10.27
C ALA A 213 -0.42 -1.38 9.76
N LEU A 214 -0.66 -2.63 9.33
CA LEU A 214 -1.94 -3.06 8.79
C LEU A 214 -3.08 -2.94 9.80
N LYS A 215 -2.82 -3.19 11.09
CA LYS A 215 -3.84 -3.09 12.15
C LYS A 215 -4.37 -1.66 12.24
N ARG A 216 -3.48 -0.67 12.32
CA ARG A 216 -3.84 0.74 12.33
C ARG A 216 -4.55 1.16 11.04
N TRP A 217 -4.03 0.74 9.89
CA TRP A 217 -4.64 1.03 8.60
C TRP A 217 -6.09 0.50 8.51
N SER A 218 -6.33 -0.73 8.98
CA SER A 218 -7.68 -1.32 8.99
C SER A 218 -8.66 -0.57 9.89
N GLN A 219 -8.18 -0.01 11.00
CA GLN A 219 -9.00 0.81 11.92
C GLN A 219 -9.34 2.18 11.32
N ASP A 220 -8.42 2.75 10.53
CA ASP A 220 -8.67 4.02 9.87
C ASP A 220 -9.71 3.89 8.74
N VAL A 221 -9.79 2.71 8.09
CA VAL A 221 -10.72 2.42 6.98
C VAL A 221 -12.10 1.92 7.43
N ALA A 222 -12.20 1.30 8.60
CA ALA A 222 -13.44 0.74 9.17
C ALA A 222 -14.42 1.82 9.68
#